data_AF-A0A2D0NED9-F1
#
_entry.id   AF-A0A2D0NED9-F1
#
_cell.length_a   1.000
_cell.length_b   1.000
_cell.length_c   1.000
_cell.angle_alpha   90.00
_cell.angle_beta   90.00
_cell.angle_gamma   90.00
#
_symmetry.space_group_name_H-M   'P 1'
#
loop_
_entity.id
_entity.type
_entity.pdbx_description
1 polymer ?
#
loop_
_entity_poly.entity_id
_entity_poly.type
_entity_poly.pdbx_seq_one_letter_code
_entity_poly.pdbx_strand_id
1 'polypeptide(L)'
;MNEEFWEYVKVNLSAKEYEELPRLIGCAPKRLAWLKSGSTEFALEEIQKLAQLLKRNPLDLIMEYLLGEGNISFKELRQLAAAQGYEIKLLAHAA
;
A
#
# COMPACT_ATOMS: atom_id res chain seq x y z
N MET A 1 5.67 -7.40 11.39
CA MET A 1 5.42 -6.21 10.53
C MET A 1 4.15 -6.31 9.70
N ASN A 2 3.85 -7.42 9.01
CA ASN A 2 2.62 -7.47 8.18
C ASN A 2 1.33 -7.73 8.98
N GLU A 3 1.40 -8.33 10.18
CA GLU A 3 0.21 -8.57 11.02
C GLU A 3 -0.48 -7.28 11.47
N GLU A 4 0.29 -6.26 11.89
CA GLU A 4 -0.24 -4.96 12.30
C GLU A 4 -0.98 -4.24 11.17
N PHE A 5 -0.47 -4.36 9.93
CA PHE A 5 -1.15 -3.83 8.75
C PHE A 5 -2.50 -4.51 8.53
N TRP A 6 -2.57 -5.84 8.58
CA TRP A 6 -3.82 -6.56 8.35
C TRP A 6 -4.83 -6.39 9.48
N GLU A 7 -4.37 -6.23 10.72
CA GLU A 7 -5.22 -5.84 11.83
C GLU A 7 -5.80 -4.45 11.60
N TYR A 8 -4.98 -3.48 11.20
CA TYR A 8 -5.44 -2.14 10.84
C TYR A 8 -6.49 -2.18 9.72
N VAL A 9 -6.24 -2.93 8.64
CA VAL A 9 -7.20 -3.10 7.53
C VAL A 9 -8.51 -3.69 8.04
N LYS A 10 -8.46 -4.72 8.89
CA LYS A 10 -9.64 -5.38 9.45
C LYS A 10 -10.47 -4.46 10.35
N VAL A 11 -9.83 -3.58 11.11
CA VAL A 11 -10.51 -2.64 12.01
C VAL A 11 -11.13 -1.46 11.26
N ASN A 12 -10.52 -1.03 10.16
CA ASN A 12 -10.96 0.16 9.42
C ASN A 12 -11.93 -0.14 8.26
N LEU A 13 -12.05 -1.39 7.84
CA LEU A 13 -13.03 -1.81 6.83
C LEU A 13 -14.27 -2.43 7.47
N SER A 14 -15.43 -2.22 6.87
CA SER A 14 -16.62 -2.99 7.24
C SER A 14 -16.43 -4.48 6.91
N ALA A 15 -17.18 -5.36 7.60
CA ALA A 15 -17.12 -6.80 7.34
C ALA A 15 -17.34 -7.13 5.85
N LYS A 16 -18.24 -6.40 5.19
CA LYS A 16 -18.52 -6.55 3.76
C LYS A 16 -17.33 -6.12 2.88
N GLU A 17 -16.74 -4.96 3.15
CA GLU A 17 -15.57 -4.48 2.40
C GLU A 17 -14.36 -5.40 2.59
N TYR A 18 -14.18 -5.94 3.79
CA TYR A 18 -13.11 -6.87 4.09
C TYR A 18 -13.29 -8.22 3.35
N GLU A 19 -14.52 -8.69 3.22
CA GLU A 19 -14.85 -9.90 2.43
C GLU A 19 -14.65 -9.66 0.92
N GLU A 20 -15.08 -8.51 0.41
CA GLU A 20 -14.91 -8.13 -1.00
C GLU A 20 -13.53 -7.56 -1.33
N LEU A 21 -12.60 -7.54 -0.36
CA LEU A 21 -11.30 -6.90 -0.49
C LEU A 21 -10.49 -7.34 -1.74
N PRO A 22 -10.36 -8.64 -2.09
CA PRO A 22 -9.67 -9.04 -3.32
C PRO A 22 -10.25 -8.35 -4.55
N ARG A 23 -11.59 -8.26 -4.62
CA ARG A 23 -12.29 -7.62 -5.73
C ARG A 23 -12.07 -6.10 -5.75
N LEU A 24 -12.16 -5.46 -4.58
CA LEU A 24 -12.03 -3.99 -4.46
C LEU A 24 -10.63 -3.51 -4.84
N ILE A 25 -9.59 -4.26 -4.48
CA ILE A 25 -8.20 -3.90 -4.79
C ILE A 25 -7.73 -4.48 -6.14
N GLY A 26 -8.56 -5.30 -6.79
CA GLY A 26 -8.26 -5.93 -8.08
C GLY A 26 -7.21 -7.04 -7.99
N CYS A 27 -7.16 -7.76 -6.86
CA CYS A 27 -6.22 -8.82 -6.56
C CYS A 27 -6.92 -10.18 -6.51
N ALA A 28 -6.27 -11.23 -7.02
CA ALA A 28 -6.82 -12.59 -6.92
C ALA A 28 -6.88 -13.05 -5.44
N PRO A 29 -7.91 -13.81 -5.01
CA PRO A 29 -8.01 -14.29 -3.63
C PRO A 29 -6.77 -15.06 -3.15
N LYS A 30 -6.15 -15.86 -4.03
CA LYS A 30 -4.90 -16.59 -3.74
C LYS A 30 -3.72 -15.65 -3.47
N ARG A 31 -3.63 -14.54 -4.20
CA ARG A 31 -2.59 -13.52 -4.00
C ARG A 31 -2.83 -12.76 -2.69
N LEU A 32 -4.08 -12.42 -2.39
CA LEU A 32 -4.42 -11.82 -1.09
C LEU A 32 -4.03 -12.72 0.08
N ALA A 33 -4.28 -14.03 -0.01
CA ALA A 33 -3.87 -14.98 1.03
C ALA A 33 -2.35 -15.00 1.24
N TRP A 34 -1.57 -14.89 0.16
CA TRP A 34 -0.10 -14.82 0.23
C TRP A 34 0.40 -13.47 0.77
N LEU A 35 -0.25 -12.36 0.43
CA LEU A 35 0.03 -11.06 1.07
C LEU A 35 -0.30 -11.11 2.57
N LYS A 36 -1.35 -11.82 2.97
CA LYS A 36 -1.71 -12.07 4.38
C LYS A 36 -0.72 -12.98 5.12
N SER A 37 0.02 -13.84 4.41
CA SER A 37 1.00 -14.72 5.05
C SER A 37 2.33 -14.03 5.36
N GLY A 38 2.49 -12.75 5.04
CA GLY A 38 3.68 -11.98 5.39
C GLY A 38 4.34 -11.23 4.23
N SER A 39 3.94 -11.47 2.97
CA SER A 39 4.52 -10.73 1.84
C SER A 39 4.08 -9.27 1.81
N THR A 40 5.04 -8.38 1.62
CA THR A 40 4.84 -6.94 1.41
C THR A 40 4.88 -6.57 -0.07
N GLU A 41 4.92 -7.53 -0.99
CA GLU A 41 5.08 -7.32 -2.45
C GLU A 41 3.78 -6.86 -3.14
N PHE A 42 3.12 -5.85 -2.58
CA PHE A 42 1.96 -5.20 -3.19
C PHE A 42 2.37 -4.42 -4.44
N ALA A 43 1.52 -4.47 -5.47
CA ALA A 43 1.62 -3.56 -6.60
C ALA A 43 1.14 -2.16 -6.19
N LEU A 44 1.69 -1.12 -6.82
CA LEU A 44 1.31 0.27 -6.55
C LEU A 44 -0.20 0.50 -6.69
N GLU A 45 -0.84 -0.09 -7.71
CA GLU A 45 -2.29 0.02 -7.91
C GLU A 45 -3.10 -0.63 -6.77
N GLU A 46 -2.63 -1.75 -6.23
CA GLU A 46 -3.27 -2.42 -5.08
C GLU A 46 -3.20 -1.50 -3.85
N ILE A 47 -2.04 -0.86 -3.62
CA ILE A 47 -1.86 0.09 -2.52
C ILE A 47 -2.71 1.34 -2.70
N GLN A 48 -2.81 1.90 -3.90
CA GLN A 48 -3.65 3.08 -4.14
C GLN A 48 -5.13 2.78 -3.87
N LYS A 49 -5.62 1.61 -4.27
CA LYS A 49 -6.99 1.19 -3.98
C LYS A 49 -7.19 0.93 -2.49
N LEU A 50 -6.24 0.28 -1.81
CA LEU A 50 -6.25 0.11 -0.36
C LEU A 50 -6.29 1.47 0.36
N ALA A 51 -5.47 2.41 -0.07
CA ALA A 51 -5.43 3.77 0.46
C ALA A 51 -6.76 4.48 0.31
N GLN A 52 -7.43 4.34 -0.85
CA GLN A 52 -8.78 4.88 -1.06
C GLN A 52 -9.81 4.28 -0.11
N LEU A 53 -9.81 2.95 0.06
CA LEU A 53 -10.73 2.27 0.99
C LEU A 53 -10.50 2.70 2.43
N LEU A 54 -9.24 2.81 2.84
CA LEU A 54 -8.83 3.19 4.19
C LEU A 54 -8.85 4.72 4.41
N LYS A 55 -9.22 5.49 3.38
CA LYS A 55 -9.20 6.97 3.38
C LYS A 55 -7.86 7.54 3.85
N ARG A 56 -6.76 6.93 3.41
CA ARG A 56 -5.38 7.28 3.76
C ARG A 56 -4.57 7.67 2.53
N ASN A 57 -3.41 8.29 2.76
CA ASN A 57 -2.46 8.55 1.71
C ASN A 57 -1.72 7.23 1.36
N PRO A 58 -1.63 6.84 0.08
CA PRO A 58 -0.89 5.64 -0.32
C PRO A 58 0.60 5.71 0.06
N LEU A 59 1.21 6.90 0.12
CA LEU A 59 2.60 7.04 0.58
C LEU A 59 2.76 6.68 2.05
N ASP A 60 1.81 7.07 2.90
CA ASP A 60 1.84 6.73 4.32
C ASP A 60 1.79 5.21 4.48
N LEU A 61 0.94 4.53 3.70
CA LEU A 61 0.88 3.07 3.73
C LEU A 61 2.20 2.42 3.30
N ILE A 62 2.84 2.94 2.25
CA ILE A 62 4.14 2.45 1.77
C ILE A 62 5.21 2.66 2.83
N MET A 63 5.28 3.84 3.44
CA MET A 63 6.33 4.19 4.39
C MET A 63 6.15 3.52 5.75
N GLU A 64 4.93 3.48 6.28
CA GLU A 64 4.66 2.93 7.62
C GLU A 64 4.70 1.39 7.65
N TYR A 65 4.24 0.74 6.57
CA TYR A 65 4.12 -0.73 6.52
C TYR A 65 5.05 -1.39 5.51
N LEU A 66 5.95 -0.62 4.88
CA LEU A 66 6.89 -1.09 3.84
C LEU A 66 6.18 -1.81 2.68
N LEU A 67 4.97 -1.36 2.32
CA LEU A 67 4.22 -1.97 1.22
C LEU A 67 4.88 -1.71 -0.13
N GLY A 68 4.94 -2.75 -0.94
CA GLY A 68 5.54 -2.73 -2.28
C GLY A 68 7.06 -2.75 -2.28
N GLU A 69 7.70 -3.11 -1.16
CA GLU A 69 9.14 -3.35 -1.12
C GLU A 69 9.55 -4.36 -2.21
N GLY A 70 10.51 -3.97 -3.06
CA GLY A 70 10.95 -4.76 -4.22
C GLY A 70 10.04 -4.70 -5.45
N ASN A 71 8.80 -4.20 -5.33
CA ASN A 71 7.83 -4.14 -6.43
C ASN A 71 7.51 -2.73 -6.93
N ILE A 72 7.83 -1.68 -6.15
CA ILE A 72 7.63 -0.28 -6.56
C ILE A 72 8.98 0.36 -6.82
N SER A 73 9.16 0.91 -8.03
CA SER A 73 10.38 1.62 -8.37
C SER A 73 10.43 3.02 -7.72
N PHE A 74 11.63 3.53 -7.52
CA PHE A 74 11.83 4.91 -7.04
C PHE A 74 11.14 5.96 -7.93
N LYS A 75 11.09 5.72 -9.25
CA LYS A 75 10.40 6.60 -10.20
C LYS A 75 8.90 6.66 -9.91
N GLU A 76 8.28 5.51 -9.65
CA GLU A 76 6.86 5.42 -9.30
C GLU A 76 6.56 6.09 -7.96
N LEU A 77 7.40 5.90 -6.94
CA LEU A 77 7.26 6.60 -5.65
C LEU A 77 7.34 8.12 -5.82
N ARG A 78 8.27 8.60 -6.65
CA ARG A 78 8.42 10.03 -6.94
C ARG A 78 7.22 10.60 -7.67
N GLN A 79 6.66 9.87 -8.63
CA GLN A 79 5.44 10.26 -9.33
C GLN A 79 4.23 10.29 -8.38
N LEU A 80 4.11 9.29 -7.51
CA LEU A 80 3.06 9.24 -6.50
C LEU A 80 3.13 10.45 -5.56
N ALA A 81 4.32 10.78 -5.05
CA ALA A 81 4.51 11.95 -4.21
C ALA A 81 4.20 13.26 -4.92
N ALA A 82 4.69 13.44 -6.14
CA ALA A 82 4.39 14.63 -6.92
C ALA A 82 2.88 14.79 -7.18
N ALA A 83 2.17 13.70 -7.46
CA ALA A 83 0.72 13.71 -7.66
C ALA A 83 -0.07 14.09 -6.39
N GLN A 84 0.48 13.80 -5.21
CA GLN A 84 -0.11 14.14 -3.91
C GLN A 84 0.34 15.53 -3.42
N GLY A 85 1.06 16.31 -4.23
CA GLY A 85 1.57 17.63 -3.86
C GLY A 85 2.77 17.58 -2.91
N TYR A 86 3.36 16.40 -2.69
CA TYR A 86 4.60 16.25 -1.94
C TYR A 86 5.79 16.45 -2.89
N GLU A 87 6.61 17.46 -2.61
CA GLU A 87 7.96 17.46 -3.13
C GLU A 87 8.76 16.40 -2.35
N ILE A 88 9.11 15.28 -3.00
CA ILE A 88 10.26 14.49 -2.52
C ILE A 88 11.48 15.39 -2.72
N LYS A 89 11.78 16.22 -1.73
CA LYS A 89 13.08 16.85 -1.60
C LYS A 89 14.04 15.71 -1.38
N LEU A 90 14.66 15.28 -2.46
CA LEU A 90 15.91 14.53 -2.40
C LEU A 90 16.77 15.29 -1.38
N LEU A 91 17.02 14.67 -0.22
CA LEU A 91 18.29 14.89 0.43
C LEU A 91 19.31 14.37 -0.57
N ALA A 92 19.72 15.26 -1.48
CA ALA A 92 21.05 15.22 -2.04
C ALA A 92 21.99 15.39 -0.84
N HIS A 93 22.21 14.29 -0.10
CA HIS A 93 23.51 14.06 0.49
C HIS A 93 24.42 13.90 -0.74
N ALA A 94 25.08 14.96 -1.21
CA ALA A 94 26.22 15.61 -0.58
C ALA A 94 27.35 14.59 -0.41
N ALA A 95 28.31 14.70 -1.33
CA ALA A 95 29.63 14.10 -1.38
C ALA A 95 29.72 12.61 -1.80
#